data_AF-A0A0U5H406-F1
#
_entry.id   AF-A0A0U5H406-F1
#
_cell.length_a   1.000
_cell.length_b   1.000
_cell.length_c   1.000
_cell.angle_alpha   90.00
_cell.angle_beta   90.00
_cell.angle_gamma   90.00
#
_symmetry.space_group_name_H-M   'P 1'
#
loop_
_entity.id
_entity.type
_entity.pdbx_description
1 polymer ?
#
loop_
_entity_poly.entity_id
_entity_poly.type
_entity_poly.pdbx_seq_one_letter_code
_entity_poly.pdbx_strand_id
1 'polypeptide(L)'
;MHFHHYVLGLAMTAPSVLATISLGSLVTSSGVNKFNIAWIAGTDPCQSNDNYVGISAAEQNPCGIRFKLANGYTYYEENCGVGAIKIYNGDGSFNSECQQKEWSCNQIGGFKIRQHWTCY
;
A
#
# COMPACT_ATOMS: atom_id res chain seq x y z
N MET A 1 35.36 -36.19 -29.11
CA MET A 1 33.94 -36.08 -28.73
C MET A 1 33.87 -35.14 -27.53
N HIS A 2 33.43 -33.89 -27.71
CA HIS A 2 33.37 -32.88 -26.64
C HIS A 2 31.90 -32.67 -26.25
N PHE A 3 31.54 -32.99 -25.01
CA PHE A 3 30.19 -32.78 -24.45
C PHE A 3 30.09 -31.38 -23.83
N HIS A 4 29.31 -30.49 -24.45
CA HIS A 4 28.93 -29.20 -23.88
C HIS A 4 27.77 -29.42 -22.90
N HIS A 5 28.03 -29.25 -21.60
CA HIS A 5 27.00 -29.27 -20.56
C HIS A 5 26.39 -27.87 -20.47
N TYR A 6 25.17 -27.69 -21.00
CA TYR A 6 24.36 -26.51 -20.72
C TYR A 6 23.74 -26.66 -19.32
N VAL A 7 24.32 -25.97 -18.34
CA VAL A 7 23.69 -25.80 -17.03
C VAL A 7 22.62 -24.71 -17.18
N LEU A 8 21.34 -25.10 -17.24
CA LEU A 8 20.24 -24.16 -17.05
C LEU A 8 20.16 -23.81 -15.55
N GLY A 9 20.63 -22.62 -15.19
CA GLY A 9 20.41 -22.06 -13.85
C GLY A 9 18.99 -21.52 -13.72
N LEU A 10 18.18 -22.10 -12.84
CA LEU A 10 16.93 -21.49 -12.38
C LEU A 10 17.27 -20.27 -11.52
N ALA A 11 17.09 -19.06 -12.05
CA ALA A 11 17.15 -17.84 -11.26
C ALA A 11 15.87 -17.73 -10.42
N MET A 12 15.97 -18.05 -9.12
CA MET A 12 14.91 -17.81 -8.16
C MET A 12 14.84 -16.31 -7.87
N THR A 13 13.96 -15.58 -8.55
CA THR A 13 13.66 -14.19 -8.19
C THR A 13 12.85 -14.20 -6.90
N ALA A 14 13.51 -13.94 -5.76
CA ALA A 14 12.79 -13.72 -4.52
C ALA A 14 11.85 -12.51 -4.70
N PRO A 15 10.58 -12.57 -4.27
CA PRO A 15 9.71 -11.40 -4.26
C PRO A 15 10.34 -10.36 -3.32
N SER A 16 10.78 -9.24 -3.87
CA SER A 16 11.32 -8.14 -3.06
C SER A 16 10.16 -7.33 -2.50
N VAL A 17 10.03 -7.29 -1.17
CA VAL A 17 9.25 -6.25 -0.49
C VAL A 17 9.91 -4.92 -0.79
N LEU A 18 9.26 -4.07 -1.58
CA LEU A 18 9.81 -2.76 -1.96
C LEU A 18 9.59 -1.71 -0.86
N ALA A 19 8.52 -1.87 -0.07
CA ALA A 19 8.25 -1.04 1.11
C ALA A 19 7.23 -1.69 2.04
N THR A 20 7.28 -1.31 3.32
CA THR A 20 6.15 -1.47 4.24
C THR A 20 5.13 -0.37 3.97
N ILE A 21 3.89 -0.75 3.71
CA ILE A 21 2.82 0.17 3.29
C ILE A 21 1.76 0.28 4.38
N SER A 22 1.33 1.50 4.65
CA SER A 22 0.21 1.79 5.55
C SER A 22 -1.01 2.19 4.72
N LEU A 23 -2.16 1.60 5.04
CA LEU A 23 -3.45 1.91 4.43
C LEU A 23 -4.37 2.55 5.45
N GLY A 24 -5.14 3.53 5.01
CA GLY A 24 -6.01 4.29 5.90
C GLY A 24 -7.10 5.04 5.17
N SER A 25 -7.77 5.92 5.91
CA SER A 25 -8.76 6.85 5.38
C SER A 25 -8.43 8.28 5.76
N LEU A 26 -8.65 9.19 4.81
CA LEU A 26 -8.79 10.61 5.11
C LEU A 26 -10.23 10.87 5.55
N VAL A 27 -10.40 11.45 6.72
CA VAL A 27 -11.69 11.64 7.38
C VAL A 27 -11.86 13.12 7.70
N THR A 28 -13.06 13.66 7.54
CA THR A 28 -13.39 15.01 8.03
C THR A 28 -13.42 15.06 9.56
N SER A 29 -13.35 16.25 10.14
CA SER A 29 -13.52 16.48 11.58
C SER A 29 -14.85 15.96 12.14
N SER A 30 -15.90 15.89 11.31
CA SER A 30 -17.19 15.29 11.66
C SER A 30 -17.23 13.76 11.53
N GLY A 31 -16.12 13.12 11.15
CA GLY A 31 -16.02 11.66 11.08
C GLY A 31 -16.42 11.04 9.73
N VAL A 32 -16.72 11.85 8.71
CA VAL A 32 -17.07 11.35 7.37
C VAL A 32 -15.81 11.00 6.60
N ASN A 33 -15.68 9.73 6.17
CA ASN A 33 -14.59 9.28 5.31
C ASN A 33 -14.71 9.94 3.93
N LYS A 34 -13.58 10.40 3.38
CA LYS A 34 -13.50 11.04 2.06
C LYS A 34 -12.75 10.20 1.05
N PHE A 35 -11.58 9.70 1.45
CA PHE A 35 -10.72 8.93 0.56
C PHE A 35 -10.10 7.74 1.29
N ASN A 36 -9.89 6.65 0.56
CA ASN A 36 -8.92 5.63 0.90
C ASN A 36 -7.53 6.14 0.51
N ILE A 37 -6.56 5.99 1.40
CA ILE A 37 -5.23 6.56 1.23
C ILE A 37 -4.15 5.54 1.58
N ALA A 38 -2.97 5.72 1.00
CA ALA A 38 -1.77 4.95 1.33
C ALA A 38 -0.55 5.85 1.56
N TRP A 39 0.39 5.36 2.36
CA TRP A 39 1.70 5.97 2.57
C TRP A 39 2.75 4.92 2.95
N ILE A 40 4.02 5.28 2.88
CA ILE A 40 5.13 4.43 3.34
C ILE A 40 5.17 4.48 4.86
N ALA A 41 5.17 3.32 5.53
CA ALA A 41 5.26 3.27 6.98
C ALA A 41 6.54 3.96 7.49
N GLY A 42 6.42 4.69 8.61
CA GLY A 42 7.46 5.56 9.14
C GLY A 42 7.39 7.01 8.64
N THR A 43 6.67 7.27 7.54
CA THR A 43 6.27 8.64 7.15
C THR A 43 5.12 9.09 8.05
N ASP A 44 5.14 10.36 8.51
CA ASP A 44 4.03 10.98 9.22
C ASP A 44 2.99 11.53 8.22
N PRO A 45 1.84 10.85 8.00
CA PRO A 45 0.82 11.31 7.04
C PRO A 45 0.07 12.55 7.52
N CYS A 46 0.23 12.97 8.78
CA CYS A 46 -0.51 14.06 9.41
C CYS A 46 0.14 15.43 9.16
N GLN A 47 1.43 15.42 8.79
CA GLN A 47 2.23 16.62 8.63
C GLN A 47 1.89 17.41 7.36
N SER A 48 1.65 16.72 6.24
CA SER A 48 1.32 17.33 4.95
C SER A 48 0.48 16.39 4.08
N ASN A 49 -0.31 16.96 3.17
CA ASN A 49 -1.04 16.22 2.13
C ASN A 49 -0.10 15.42 1.19
N ASP A 50 1.18 15.81 1.10
CA ASP A 50 2.15 15.14 0.23
C ASP A 50 2.70 13.83 0.82
N ASN A 51 2.41 13.56 2.10
CA ASN A 51 2.90 12.39 2.82
C ASN A 51 2.01 11.15 2.65
N TYR A 52 0.91 11.27 1.91
CA TYR A 52 0.05 10.17 1.52
C TYR A 52 -0.47 10.37 0.11
N VAL A 53 -1.01 9.31 -0.48
CA VAL A 53 -1.70 9.35 -1.78
C VAL A 53 -3.14 8.90 -1.63
N GLY A 54 -4.05 9.54 -2.36
CA GLY A 54 -5.41 9.07 -2.53
C GLY A 54 -5.45 7.88 -3.49
N ILE A 55 -6.13 6.81 -3.09
CA ILE A 55 -6.35 5.62 -3.92
C ILE A 55 -7.71 5.71 -4.59
N SER A 56 -8.75 5.92 -3.79
CA SER A 56 -10.14 6.01 -4.25
C SER A 56 -10.98 6.87 -3.31
N ALA A 57 -12.18 7.26 -3.76
CA ALA A 57 -13.17 7.82 -2.84
C ALA A 57 -13.61 6.76 -1.81
N ALA A 58 -14.02 7.18 -0.61
CA ALA A 58 -14.32 6.27 0.50
C ALA A 58 -15.38 5.19 0.19
N GLU A 59 -16.33 5.49 -0.70
CA GLU A 59 -17.41 4.56 -1.10
C GLU A 59 -17.02 3.65 -2.29
N GLN A 60 -15.81 3.81 -2.82
CA GLN A 60 -15.31 3.03 -3.94
C GLN A 60 -14.36 1.94 -3.46
N ASN A 61 -14.47 0.76 -4.06
CA ASN A 61 -13.53 -0.34 -3.81
C ASN A 61 -12.10 0.05 -4.26
N PRO A 62 -11.11 0.11 -3.35
CA PRO A 62 -9.73 0.46 -3.71
C PRO A 62 -8.98 -0.67 -4.45
N CYS A 63 -9.50 -1.89 -4.45
CA CYS A 63 -8.81 -3.03 -5.05
C CYS A 63 -8.57 -2.88 -6.55
N GLY A 64 -7.37 -3.29 -6.98
CA GLY A 64 -6.91 -3.21 -8.37
C GLY A 64 -6.55 -1.80 -8.85
N ILE A 65 -6.83 -0.76 -8.06
CA ILE A 65 -6.44 0.61 -8.38
C ILE A 65 -4.94 0.77 -8.08
N ARG A 66 -4.19 1.15 -9.12
CA ARG A 66 -2.75 1.39 -9.02
C ARG A 66 -2.46 2.78 -8.46
N PHE A 67 -1.62 2.85 -7.44
CA PHE A 67 -1.14 4.10 -6.84
C PHE A 67 0.38 4.10 -6.73
N LYS A 68 1.00 5.27 -6.87
CA LYS A 68 2.46 5.45 -6.83
C LYS A 68 2.86 6.16 -5.53
N LEU A 69 3.82 5.60 -4.80
CA LEU A 69 4.31 6.19 -3.55
C LEU A 69 5.61 6.98 -3.75
N ALA A 70 6.03 7.71 -2.71
CA ALA A 70 7.19 8.60 -2.74
C ALA A 70 8.53 7.89 -3.03
N ASN A 71 8.62 6.58 -2.80
CA ASN A 71 9.78 5.76 -3.18
C ASN A 71 9.88 5.49 -4.69
N GLY A 72 8.94 6.00 -5.49
CA GLY A 72 8.96 5.88 -6.95
C GLY A 72 8.32 4.62 -7.50
N TYR A 73 7.84 3.71 -6.64
CA TYR A 73 7.21 2.46 -7.05
C TYR A 73 5.69 2.55 -7.05
N THR A 74 5.07 1.73 -7.90
CA THR A 74 3.62 1.59 -8.02
C THR A 74 3.16 0.34 -7.27
N TYR A 75 1.99 0.41 -6.66
CA TYR A 75 1.37 -0.66 -5.88
C TYR A 75 -0.12 -0.74 -6.17
N TYR A 76 -0.75 -1.85 -5.78
CA TYR A 76 -2.21 -1.97 -5.74
C TYR A 76 -2.66 -2.98 -4.68
N GLU A 77 -3.91 -2.84 -4.23
CA GLU A 77 -4.55 -3.71 -3.24
C GLU A 77 -5.29 -4.87 -3.93
N GLU A 78 -5.27 -6.05 -3.30
CA GLU A 78 -6.16 -7.18 -3.56
C GLU A 78 -6.82 -7.69 -2.26
N ASN A 79 -7.84 -8.54 -2.40
CA ASN A 79 -8.63 -9.13 -1.32
C ASN A 79 -9.48 -8.17 -0.47
N CYS A 80 -9.79 -6.97 -0.99
CA CYS A 80 -10.68 -6.02 -0.32
C CYS A 80 -12.06 -6.65 -0.05
N GLY A 81 -12.47 -6.67 1.22
CA GLY A 81 -13.78 -7.19 1.66
C GLY A 81 -13.88 -8.70 1.79
N VAL A 82 -12.83 -9.46 1.46
CA VAL A 82 -12.84 -10.94 1.53
C VAL A 82 -11.95 -11.47 2.66
N GLY A 83 -10.89 -10.74 3.02
CA GLY A 83 -9.96 -11.14 4.08
C GLY A 83 -8.90 -10.07 4.35
N ALA A 84 -7.71 -10.50 4.79
CA ALA A 84 -6.56 -9.62 4.91
C ALA A 84 -6.19 -9.04 3.54
N ILE A 85 -6.01 -7.72 3.48
CA ILE A 85 -5.61 -7.03 2.26
C ILE A 85 -4.21 -7.51 1.87
N LYS A 86 -3.97 -7.67 0.57
CA LYS A 86 -2.64 -7.97 0.02
C LYS A 86 -2.19 -6.81 -0.84
N ILE A 87 -0.92 -6.45 -0.73
CA ILE A 87 -0.28 -5.47 -1.61
C ILE A 87 0.57 -6.19 -2.64
N TYR A 88 0.42 -5.76 -3.88
CA TYR A 88 1.24 -6.17 -5.00
C TYR A 88 1.99 -4.96 -5.54
N ASN A 89 3.20 -5.21 -6.06
CA ASN A 89 3.98 -4.25 -6.81
C ASN A 89 3.35 -4.02 -8.19
N GLY A 90 3.68 -2.91 -8.84
CA GLY A 90 3.09 -2.53 -10.12
C GLY A 90 3.32 -3.53 -11.27
N ASP A 91 4.34 -4.37 -11.16
CA ASP A 91 4.67 -5.46 -12.08
C ASP A 91 3.87 -6.75 -11.81
N GLY A 92 3.03 -6.76 -10.78
CA GLY A 92 2.22 -7.91 -10.38
C GLY A 92 2.91 -8.86 -9.41
N SER A 93 4.16 -8.61 -9.01
CA SER A 93 4.81 -9.39 -7.96
C SER A 93 4.20 -9.07 -6.59
N PHE A 94 4.13 -10.08 -5.72
CA PHE A 94 3.63 -9.89 -4.36
C PHE A 94 4.58 -9.02 -3.53
N ASN A 95 4.04 -8.04 -2.81
CA ASN A 95 4.80 -7.23 -1.85
C ASN A 95 4.59 -7.74 -0.43
N SER A 96 3.35 -7.71 0.09
CA SER A 96 3.10 -7.98 1.52
C SER A 96 1.64 -8.28 1.82
N GLU A 97 1.39 -9.00 2.92
CA GLU A 97 0.04 -9.14 3.48
C GLU A 97 -0.17 -8.12 4.61
N CYS A 98 -1.37 -7.57 4.71
CA CYS A 98 -1.69 -6.52 5.65
C CYS A 98 -2.20 -7.06 6.98
N GLN A 99 -1.69 -6.50 8.07
CA GLN A 99 -2.16 -6.72 9.43
C GLN A 99 -2.99 -5.52 9.89
N GLN A 100 -4.05 -5.78 10.65
CA GLN A 100 -4.88 -4.71 11.20
C GLN A 100 -4.04 -3.82 12.12
N LYS A 101 -4.28 -2.51 12.02
CA LYS A 101 -3.66 -1.51 12.87
C LYS A 101 -4.64 -0.38 13.06
N GLU A 102 -4.75 0.11 14.29
CA GLU A 102 -5.68 1.19 14.59
C GLU A 102 -4.94 2.33 15.29
N TRP A 103 -4.79 3.44 14.59
CA TRP A 103 -4.46 4.71 15.20
C TRP A 103 -4.92 5.84 14.29
N SER A 104 -4.89 7.05 14.83
CA SER A 104 -5.33 8.23 14.08
C SER A 104 -4.66 9.48 14.58
N CYS A 105 -4.61 10.49 13.72
CA CYS A 105 -4.06 11.81 14.06
C CYS A 105 -4.88 12.91 13.38
N ASN A 106 -4.79 14.10 13.94
CA ASN A 106 -5.37 15.29 13.33
C ASN A 106 -4.41 15.86 12.30
N GLN A 107 -4.98 16.31 11.19
CA GLN A 107 -4.29 17.02 10.15
C GLN A 107 -4.68 18.51 10.20
N ILE A 108 -3.77 19.38 9.76
CA ILE A 108 -4.09 20.80 9.56
C ILE A 108 -5.22 20.92 8.52
N GLY A 109 -6.19 21.78 8.77
CA GLY A 109 -7.33 21.99 7.86
C GLY A 109 -8.60 21.22 8.20
N GLY A 110 -8.70 20.64 9.40
CA GLY A 110 -9.94 20.02 9.89
C GLY A 110 -10.18 18.60 9.36
N PHE A 111 -9.12 17.92 8.93
CA PHE A 111 -9.13 16.51 8.56
C PHE A 111 -8.44 15.66 9.62
N LYS A 112 -8.70 14.36 9.57
CA LYS A 112 -8.11 13.34 10.43
C LYS A 112 -7.66 12.19 9.54
N ILE A 113 -6.44 11.71 9.75
CA ILE A 113 -5.99 10.45 9.15
C ILE A 113 -6.35 9.33 10.12
N ARG A 114 -6.93 8.25 9.62
CA ARG A 114 -7.13 7.00 10.37
C ARG A 114 -6.40 5.89 9.66
N GLN A 115 -5.42 5.27 10.31
CA GLN A 115 -4.80 4.06 9.79
C GLN A 115 -5.65 2.84 10.16
N HIS A 116 -5.81 1.93 9.20
CA HIS A 116 -6.54 0.67 9.36
C HIS A 116 -5.63 -0.55 9.21
N TRP A 117 -4.54 -0.42 8.43
CA TRP A 117 -3.67 -1.55 8.10
C TRP A 117 -2.21 -1.16 7.98
N THR A 118 -1.30 -2.05 8.35
CA THR A 118 0.12 -2.01 7.95
C THR A 118 0.48 -3.33 7.25
N CYS A 119 1.17 -3.25 6.12
CA CYS A 119 1.51 -4.39 5.28
C CYS A 119 3.03 -4.55 5.21
N TYR A 120 3.55 -5.66 5.70
CA TYR A 120 4.98 -6.00 5.81
C TYR A 120 5.22 -7.50 5.64
#